data_AF-A0A656DBI5-F1
#
_entry.id   AF-A0A656DBI5-F1
#
_cell.length_a   1.000
_cell.length_b   1.000
_cell.length_c   1.000
_cell.angle_alpha   90.00
_cell.angle_beta   90.00
_cell.angle_gamma   90.00
#
_symmetry.space_group_name_H-M   'P 1'
#
loop_
_entity.id
_entity.type
_entity.pdbx_description
1 polymer ?
#
loop_
_entity_poly.entity_id
_entity_poly.type
_entity_poly.pdbx_seq_one_letter_code
_entity_poly.pdbx_strand_id
1 'polypeptide(L)'
;MRRLIIIFTLFLYVGVSADDLKKYFQLAGDEFGVPAELLEAIAFVNTRWVHIEPEKLEPACNGKPPAYGIMGLHDDDWFGHSLVEGAKLIGVPVEVVKKDLYQNIRAAAALLAKLSKERGLKKGLQRLKIIKMSSQSSVEFLNQR
;
A
#
# COMPACT_ATOMS: atom_id res chain seq x y z
N MET A 1 -36.49 -30.34 -27.25
CA MET A 1 -35.59 -31.16 -26.40
C MET A 1 -34.23 -30.48 -26.31
N ARG A 2 -33.98 -29.82 -25.18
CA ARG A 2 -32.90 -28.85 -24.94
C ARG A 2 -31.66 -29.62 -24.44
N ARG A 3 -30.70 -29.89 -25.32
CA ARG A 3 -29.45 -30.60 -24.98
C ARG A 3 -28.34 -29.60 -24.64
N LEU A 4 -27.99 -29.58 -23.35
CA LEU A 4 -26.65 -29.46 -22.77
C LEU A 4 -25.68 -28.47 -23.46
N ILE A 5 -25.71 -27.20 -23.04
CA ILE A 5 -24.54 -26.31 -23.08
C ILE A 5 -24.01 -26.26 -21.65
N ILE A 6 -23.17 -27.24 -21.28
CA ILE A 6 -22.29 -27.11 -20.12
C ILE A 6 -20.98 -26.56 -20.67
N ILE A 7 -21.01 -25.28 -21.01
CA ILE A 7 -19.80 -24.45 -21.02
C ILE A 7 -19.84 -23.75 -19.67
N PHE A 8 -19.51 -24.50 -18.61
CA PHE A 8 -19.38 -23.95 -17.27
C PHE A 8 -18.02 -23.26 -17.24
N THR A 9 -18.08 -21.95 -17.43
CA THR A 9 -16.97 -21.00 -17.45
C THR A 9 -15.99 -21.32 -16.32
N LEU A 10 -14.82 -21.85 -16.68
CA LEU A 10 -13.67 -21.89 -15.78
C LEU A 10 -13.20 -20.44 -15.61
N PHE A 11 -13.78 -19.73 -14.65
CA PHE A 11 -13.34 -18.40 -14.26
C PHE A 11 -11.93 -18.58 -13.67
N LEU A 12 -10.90 -18.30 -14.48
CA LEU A 12 -9.52 -18.26 -14.04
C LEU A 12 -9.44 -17.26 -12.89
N TYR A 13 -9.30 -17.77 -11.66
CA TYR A 13 -9.09 -16.93 -10.49
C TYR A 13 -7.66 -16.38 -10.59
N VAL A 14 -7.49 -15.23 -11.24
CA VAL A 14 -6.22 -14.51 -11.27
C VAL A 14 -6.08 -13.81 -9.90
N GLY A 15 -5.59 -14.55 -8.91
CA GLY A 15 -5.19 -13.95 -7.63
C GLY A 15 -3.96 -13.06 -7.83
N VAL A 16 -3.81 -12.03 -7.01
CA VAL A 16 -2.58 -11.23 -6.98
C VAL A 16 -1.45 -12.13 -6.47
N SER A 17 -0.39 -12.29 -7.26
CA SER A 17 0.79 -13.04 -6.85
C SER A 17 1.61 -12.26 -5.80
N ALA A 18 2.43 -12.96 -5.01
CA ALA A 18 3.33 -12.29 -4.06
C ALA A 18 4.31 -11.33 -4.77
N ASP A 19 4.74 -11.67 -5.98
CA ASP A 19 5.62 -10.83 -6.80
C ASP A 19 4.92 -9.56 -7.28
N ASP A 20 3.65 -9.66 -7.70
CA ASP A 20 2.83 -8.50 -8.08
C ASP A 20 2.59 -7.58 -6.89
N LEU A 21 2.29 -8.15 -5.72
CA LEU A 21 2.08 -7.38 -4.50
C LEU A 21 3.34 -6.62 -4.08
N LYS A 22 4.50 -7.29 -4.10
CA LYS A 22 5.80 -6.64 -3.83
C LYS A 22 6.07 -5.51 -4.81
N LYS A 23 5.77 -5.71 -6.09
CA LYS A 23 5.89 -4.68 -7.13
C LYS A 23 4.98 -3.49 -6.86
N TYR A 24 3.76 -3.70 -6.40
CA TYR A 24 2.84 -2.60 -6.03
C TYR A 24 3.35 -1.75 -4.88
N PHE A 25 3.90 -2.37 -3.83
CA PHE A 25 4.55 -1.63 -2.75
C PHE A 25 5.74 -0.81 -3.26
N GLN A 26 6.58 -1.40 -4.12
CA GLN A 26 7.71 -0.70 -4.72
C GLN A 26 7.25 0.52 -5.54
N LEU A 27 6.28 0.33 -6.45
CA LEU A 27 5.79 1.40 -7.31
C LEU A 27 5.17 2.56 -6.52
N ALA A 28 4.33 2.26 -5.52
CA ALA A 28 3.74 3.31 -4.67
C ALA A 28 4.79 3.98 -3.78
N GLY A 29 5.75 3.21 -3.28
CA GLY A 29 6.87 3.73 -2.49
C GLY A 29 7.72 4.71 -3.28
N ASP A 30 8.07 4.36 -4.52
CA ASP A 30 8.82 5.23 -5.44
C ASP A 30 8.03 6.50 -5.79
N GLU A 31 6.73 6.37 -6.07
CA GLU A 31 5.84 7.48 -6.41
C GLU A 31 5.79 8.54 -5.31
N PHE A 32 5.61 8.13 -4.05
CA PHE A 32 5.42 9.04 -2.93
C PHE A 32 6.69 9.27 -2.08
N GLY A 33 7.78 8.57 -2.39
CA GLY A 33 9.04 8.62 -1.65
C GLY A 33 8.93 8.03 -0.25
N VAL A 34 8.17 6.94 -0.11
CA VAL A 34 8.00 6.15 1.12
C VAL A 34 8.70 4.80 0.91
N PRO A 35 9.52 4.29 1.84
CA PRO A 35 10.15 2.98 1.69
C PRO A 35 9.12 1.87 1.48
N ALA A 36 9.32 1.00 0.49
CA ALA A 36 8.40 -0.11 0.20
C ALA A 36 8.25 -1.04 1.41
N GLU A 37 9.34 -1.30 2.12
CA GLU A 37 9.38 -2.14 3.32
C GLU A 37 8.53 -1.56 4.46
N LEU A 38 8.40 -0.23 4.53
CA LEU A 38 7.50 0.41 5.50
C LEU A 38 6.04 0.18 5.12
N LEU A 39 5.70 0.29 3.83
CA LEU A 39 4.35 0.00 3.34
C LEU A 39 3.99 -1.48 3.57
N GLU A 40 4.92 -2.39 3.31
CA GLU A 40 4.78 -3.82 3.59
C GLU A 40 4.54 -4.09 5.08
N ALA A 41 5.30 -3.46 5.97
CA ALA A 41 5.15 -3.62 7.41
C ALA A 41 3.78 -3.10 7.92
N ILE A 42 3.33 -1.95 7.41
CA ILE A 42 2.02 -1.38 7.75
C ILE A 42 0.90 -2.31 7.28
N ALA A 43 0.96 -2.79 6.03
CA ALA A 43 -0.01 -3.74 5.50
C ALA A 43 -0.06 -5.04 6.32
N PHE A 44 1.09 -5.54 6.77
CA PHE A 44 1.13 -6.71 7.65
C PHE A 44 0.44 -6.45 8.99
N VAL A 45 0.77 -5.34 9.66
CA VAL A 45 0.24 -5.02 10.98
C VAL A 45 -1.27 -4.77 10.92
N ASN A 46 -1.75 -4.07 9.89
CA ASN A 46 -3.14 -3.69 9.78
C ASN A 46 -4.03 -4.85 9.31
N THR A 47 -3.61 -5.60 8.29
CA THR A 47 -4.50 -6.57 7.64
C THR A 47 -3.84 -7.90 7.32
N ARG A 48 -2.59 -8.13 7.76
CA ARG A 48 -1.81 -9.34 7.39
C ARG A 48 -1.68 -9.51 5.88
N TRP A 49 -1.55 -8.40 5.15
CA TRP A 49 -1.54 -8.33 3.68
C TRP A 49 -2.83 -8.80 2.99
N VAL A 50 -3.93 -8.94 3.73
CA VAL A 50 -5.23 -9.26 3.16
C VAL A 50 -5.90 -7.98 2.69
N HIS A 51 -6.39 -7.98 1.45
CA HIS A 51 -7.22 -6.89 0.95
C HIS A 51 -8.64 -7.04 1.47
N ILE A 52 -9.04 -6.16 2.39
CA ILE A 52 -10.33 -6.23 3.08
C ILE A 52 -11.39 -5.45 2.29
N GLU A 53 -12.44 -6.13 1.86
CA GLU A 53 -13.68 -5.51 1.35
C GLU A 53 -14.81 -5.86 2.33
N PRO A 54 -15.10 -4.99 3.32
CA PRO A 54 -16.03 -5.29 4.41
C PRO A 54 -17.41 -5.74 3.93
N GLU A 55 -17.87 -5.24 2.78
CA GLU A 55 -19.15 -5.61 2.17
C GLU A 55 -19.21 -7.09 1.73
N LYS A 56 -18.05 -7.75 1.63
CA LYS A 56 -17.91 -9.17 1.28
C LYS A 56 -17.61 -10.07 2.48
N LEU A 57 -17.55 -9.50 3.69
CA LEU A 57 -17.15 -10.20 4.91
C LEU A 57 -18.24 -10.10 5.97
N GLU A 58 -18.25 -11.06 6.88
CA GLU A 58 -19.09 -10.97 8.08
C GLU A 58 -18.61 -9.81 8.96
N PRO A 59 -19.53 -8.95 9.45
CA PRO A 59 -19.16 -7.85 10.34
C PRO A 59 -18.47 -8.35 11.60
N ALA A 60 -17.45 -7.61 12.06
CA ALA A 60 -16.77 -7.95 13.29
C ALA A 60 -17.70 -7.81 14.50
N CYS A 61 -17.79 -8.85 15.34
CA CYS A 61 -18.63 -8.88 16.55
C CYS A 61 -18.10 -7.98 17.70
N ASN A 62 -17.26 -6.99 17.41
CA ASN A 62 -16.60 -6.12 18.37
C ASN A 62 -17.14 -4.67 18.35
N GLY A 63 -18.13 -4.39 17.50
CA GLY A 63 -18.76 -3.07 17.36
C GLY A 63 -17.86 -1.98 16.78
N LYS A 64 -16.67 -2.33 16.26
CA LYS A 64 -15.74 -1.38 15.67
C LYS A 64 -16.05 -1.17 14.19
N PRO A 65 -15.94 0.06 13.67
CA PRO A 65 -16.00 0.31 12.23
C PRO A 65 -14.97 -0.53 11.45
N PRO A 66 -15.31 -0.98 10.23
CA PRO A 66 -14.41 -1.81 9.44
C PRO A 66 -13.29 -0.99 8.80
N ALA A 67 -12.17 -1.65 8.52
CA ALA A 67 -11.09 -1.12 7.71
C ALA A 67 -11.25 -1.53 6.23
N TYR A 68 -10.68 -0.75 5.31
CA TYR A 68 -10.76 -0.96 3.86
C TYR A 68 -9.39 -1.22 3.23
N GLY A 69 -9.38 -2.23 2.35
CA GLY A 69 -8.25 -2.67 1.56
C GLY A 69 -7.08 -3.20 2.37
N ILE A 70 -5.91 -3.31 1.72
CA ILE A 70 -4.72 -3.97 2.26
C ILE A 70 -3.93 -3.10 3.26
N MET A 71 -4.13 -1.79 3.21
CA MET A 71 -3.46 -0.86 4.11
C MET A 71 -4.28 -0.58 5.37
N GLY A 72 -5.50 -1.08 5.46
CA GLY A 72 -6.41 -0.85 6.58
C GLY A 72 -6.81 0.62 6.71
N LEU A 73 -7.28 1.23 5.62
CA LEU A 73 -7.74 2.62 5.62
C LEU A 73 -9.15 2.73 6.21
N HIS A 74 -9.47 3.87 6.82
CA HIS A 74 -10.70 4.11 7.57
C HIS A 74 -11.47 5.32 7.06
N ASP A 75 -12.80 5.27 7.23
CA ASP A 75 -13.69 6.41 6.97
C ASP A 75 -14.83 6.40 8.00
N ASP A 76 -14.47 6.76 9.22
CA ASP A 76 -15.35 6.74 10.38
C ASP A 76 -14.86 7.68 11.48
N ASP A 77 -15.74 8.08 12.40
CA ASP A 77 -15.41 9.01 13.49
C ASP A 77 -14.49 8.41 14.57
N TRP A 78 -14.29 7.09 14.58
CA TRP A 78 -13.49 6.40 15.59
C TRP A 78 -12.00 6.38 15.23
N PHE A 79 -11.70 6.03 13.98
CA PHE A 79 -10.34 5.87 13.45
C PHE A 79 -9.94 7.01 12.50
N GLY A 80 -10.90 7.83 12.08
CA GLY A 80 -10.72 8.95 11.17
C GLY A 80 -10.97 8.59 9.70
N HIS A 81 -10.57 9.52 8.82
CA HIS A 81 -10.96 9.52 7.40
C HIS A 81 -9.77 9.30 6.46
N SER A 82 -8.85 8.42 6.83
CA SER A 82 -7.63 8.13 6.06
C SER A 82 -7.92 7.61 4.65
N LEU A 83 -9.03 6.90 4.45
CA LEU A 83 -9.49 6.42 3.15
C LEU A 83 -9.85 7.57 2.22
N VAL A 84 -10.69 8.51 2.70
CA VAL A 84 -11.14 9.67 1.91
C VAL A 84 -10.00 10.63 1.65
N GLU A 85 -9.16 10.88 2.66
CA GLU A 85 -7.99 11.75 2.51
C GLU A 85 -6.99 11.15 1.52
N GLY A 86 -6.70 9.85 1.63
CA GLY A 86 -5.81 9.13 0.71
C GLY A 86 -6.33 9.14 -0.73
N ALA A 87 -7.62 8.87 -0.93
CA ALA A 87 -8.27 8.94 -2.25
C ALA A 87 -8.13 10.32 -2.90
N LYS A 88 -8.35 11.38 -2.12
CA LYS A 88 -8.18 12.76 -2.55
C LYS A 88 -6.74 13.06 -2.96
N LEU A 89 -5.75 12.57 -2.23
CA LEU A 89 -4.33 12.81 -2.52
C LEU A 89 -3.87 12.18 -3.85
N ILE A 90 -4.43 11.05 -4.24
CA ILE A 90 -4.08 10.35 -5.48
C ILE A 90 -5.03 10.65 -6.64
N GLY A 91 -6.06 11.47 -6.40
CA GLY A 91 -6.99 11.94 -7.43
C GLY A 91 -7.94 10.87 -7.97
N VAL A 92 -8.32 9.87 -7.16
CA VAL A 92 -9.25 8.81 -7.58
C VAL A 92 -10.49 8.75 -6.67
N PRO A 93 -11.62 8.22 -7.15
CA PRO A 93 -12.81 8.03 -6.31
C PRO A 93 -12.55 7.08 -5.13
N VAL A 94 -13.19 7.36 -3.99
CA VAL A 94 -13.08 6.52 -2.76
C VAL A 94 -13.41 5.05 -3.04
N GLU A 95 -14.45 4.79 -3.84
CA GLU A 95 -14.87 3.45 -4.22
C GLU A 95 -13.80 2.66 -5.00
N VAL A 96 -12.91 3.36 -5.71
CA VAL A 96 -11.76 2.72 -6.37
C VAL A 96 -10.72 2.30 -5.32
N VAL A 97 -10.44 3.15 -4.33
CA VAL A 97 -9.47 2.85 -3.25
C VAL A 97 -9.93 1.69 -2.36
N LYS A 98 -11.25 1.47 -2.21
CA LYS A 98 -11.80 0.32 -1.48
C LYS A 98 -11.58 -1.01 -2.18
N LYS A 99 -11.64 -1.03 -3.52
CA LYS A 99 -11.74 -2.26 -4.33
C LYS A 99 -10.45 -2.62 -5.06
N ASP A 100 -9.65 -1.62 -5.39
CA ASP A 100 -8.39 -1.81 -6.10
C ASP A 100 -7.24 -1.85 -5.10
N LEU A 101 -6.59 -3.02 -5.05
CA LEU A 101 -5.48 -3.29 -4.14
C LEU A 101 -4.33 -2.29 -4.31
N TYR A 102 -3.96 -1.96 -5.55
CA TYR A 102 -2.85 -1.05 -5.81
C TYR A 102 -3.23 0.39 -5.46
N GLN A 103 -4.45 0.82 -5.76
CA GLN A 103 -4.92 2.16 -5.40
C GLN A 103 -5.01 2.35 -3.89
N ASN A 104 -5.35 1.29 -3.14
CA ASN A 104 -5.31 1.30 -1.68
C ASN A 104 -3.89 1.52 -1.14
N ILE A 105 -2.89 0.85 -1.73
CA ILE A 105 -1.46 1.05 -1.39
C ILE A 105 -1.01 2.48 -1.73
N ARG A 106 -1.35 2.98 -2.92
CA ARG A 106 -1.04 4.36 -3.34
C ARG A 106 -1.63 5.40 -2.40
N ALA A 107 -2.91 5.24 -2.01
CA ALA A 107 -3.60 6.16 -1.12
C ALA A 107 -2.90 6.24 0.26
N ALA A 108 -2.52 5.10 0.83
CA ALA A 108 -1.78 5.07 2.10
C ALA A 108 -0.38 5.68 1.97
N ALA A 109 0.33 5.39 0.89
CA ALA A 109 1.66 5.96 0.62
C ALA A 109 1.60 7.50 0.48
N ALA A 110 0.61 8.01 -0.24
CA ALA A 110 0.38 9.45 -0.37
C ALA A 110 0.07 10.12 0.98
N LEU A 111 -0.76 9.48 1.80
CA LEU A 111 -1.10 9.96 3.14
C LEU A 111 0.14 10.01 4.05
N LEU A 112 0.96 8.96 4.05
CA LEU A 112 2.22 8.92 4.81
C LEU A 112 3.19 10.01 4.34
N ALA A 113 3.29 10.26 3.03
CA ALA A 113 4.12 11.33 2.49
C ALA A 113 3.63 12.72 2.92
N LYS A 114 2.30 12.96 2.93
CA LYS A 114 1.70 14.19 3.47
C LYS A 114 2.05 14.36 4.95
N LEU A 115 1.80 13.35 5.78
CA LEU A 115 2.08 13.38 7.22
C LEU A 115 3.57 13.62 7.50
N SER A 116 4.45 12.97 6.74
CA SER A 116 5.89 13.17 6.81
C SER A 116 6.28 14.63 6.55
N LYS A 117 5.71 15.25 5.51
CA LYS A 117 5.93 16.66 5.18
C LYS A 117 5.43 17.59 6.29
N GLU A 118 4.23 17.34 6.81
CA GLU A 118 3.64 18.15 7.90
C GLU A 118 4.46 18.08 9.19
N ARG A 119 5.12 16.94 9.44
CA ARG A 119 6.00 16.72 10.59
C ARG A 119 7.45 17.16 10.36
N GLY A 120 7.79 17.68 9.18
CA GLY A 120 9.16 18.07 8.83
C GLY A 120 10.15 16.91 8.77
N LEU A 121 9.67 15.68 8.58
CA LEU A 121 10.52 14.50 8.48
C LEU A 121 11.27 14.51 7.14
N LYS A 122 12.58 14.31 7.19
CA LYS A 122 13.40 14.20 5.97
C LYS A 122 13.23 12.80 5.37
N LYS A 123 13.18 12.72 4.04
CA LYS A 123 13.15 11.43 3.32
C LYS A 123 14.38 10.59 3.69
N GLY A 124 14.18 9.43 4.32
CA GLY A 124 15.25 8.59 4.87
C GLY A 124 16.32 8.16 3.85
N LEU A 125 15.94 8.03 2.56
CA LEU A 125 16.84 7.67 1.46
C LEU A 125 17.96 8.69 1.20
N GLN A 126 17.81 9.96 1.58
CA GLN A 126 18.89 10.93 1.42
C GLN A 126 20.09 10.60 2.32
N ARG A 127 19.86 10.03 3.51
CA ARG A 127 20.94 9.68 4.45
C ARG A 127 21.73 8.47 3.97
N LEU A 128 21.06 7.46 3.41
CA LEU A 128 21.71 6.25 2.88
C LEU A 128 22.57 6.54 1.65
N LYS A 129 22.12 7.43 0.76
CA LYS A 129 22.93 7.86 -0.40
C LYS A 129 24.18 8.62 0.04
N ILE A 130 24.06 9.49 1.04
CA ILE A 130 25.22 10.19 1.64
C ILE A 130 26.20 9.19 2.28
N ILE A 131 25.70 8.23 3.07
CA ILE A 131 26.54 7.21 3.72
C ILE A 131 27.26 6.36 2.67
N LYS A 132 26.55 5.89 1.64
CA LYS A 132 27.13 5.08 0.56
C LYS A 132 28.18 5.86 -0.24
N MET A 133 27.90 7.13 -0.56
CA MET A 133 28.85 8.01 -1.26
C MET A 133 30.10 8.30 -0.42
N SER A 134 29.93 8.51 0.90
CA SER A 134 31.06 8.70 1.83
C SER A 134 31.92 7.45 1.98
N SER A 135 31.30 6.26 1.98
CA SER A 135 32.02 4.99 2.05
C SER A 135 32.81 4.68 0.78
N GLN A 136 32.24 4.93 -0.41
CA GLN A 136 32.93 4.71 -1.68
C GLN A 136 34.13 5.66 -1.86
N SER A 137 33.94 6.94 -1.53
CA SER A 137 35.04 7.93 -1.56
C SER A 137 36.16 7.58 -0.57
N SER A 138 35.84 7.05 0.61
CA SER A 138 36.84 6.60 1.58
C SER A 138 37.63 5.37 1.09
N VAL A 139 36.98 4.43 0.39
CA VAL A 139 37.64 3.25 -0.17
C VAL A 139 38.54 3.60 -1.37
N GLU A 140 38.11 4.51 -2.24
CA GLU A 140 38.92 5.01 -3.36
C GLU A 140 40.17 5.77 -2.88
N PHE A 141 40.05 6.56 -1.80
CA PHE A 141 41.19 7.25 -1.18
C PHE A 141 42.24 6.29 -0.59
N LEU A 142 41.82 5.13 -0.09
CA LEU A 142 42.73 4.12 0.45
C LEU A 142 43.45 3.31 -0.65
N ASN A 143 42.83 3.14 -1.82
CA ASN A 143 43.41 2.39 -2.95
C ASN A 143 44.34 3.22 -3.87
N GLN A 144 44.48 4.52 -3.64
CA GLN A 144 45.36 5.42 -4.41
C GLN A 144 46.73 5.68 -3.74
N ARG A 145 47.12 4.90 -2.72
CA ARG A 145 48.44 4.97 -2.07
C ARG A 145 49.26 3.72 -2.30
#